data_AF-A0A942GDA1-F1
#
_entry.id   AF-A0A942GDA1-F1
#
_cell.length_a   1.000
_cell.length_b   1.000
_cell.length_c   1.000
_cell.angle_alpha   90.00
_cell.angle_beta   90.00
_cell.angle_gamma   90.00
#
_symmetry.space_group_name_H-M   'P 1'
#
loop_
_entity.id
_entity.type
_entity.pdbx_description
1 polymer ?
#
loop_
_entity_poly.entity_id
_entity_poly.type
_entity_poly.pdbx_seq_one_letter_code
_entity_poly.pdbx_strand_id
1 'polypeptide(L)'
;MSETVAVGLKGEPARDVIFTYLSGDSSKTFSFAASRLPAAFPKEMFTSVDVDGAEGFVFEQPGLTELFWSDEGINYSIVGNLSAEQALLVASSLQP
;
A
#
# COMPACT_ATOMS: atom_id res chain seq x y z
N MET A 1 -7.69 -13.00 9.03
CA MET A 1 -7.57 -13.80 7.78
C MET A 1 -6.86 -12.92 6.77
N SER A 2 -5.93 -13.48 6.00
CA SER A 2 -5.28 -12.76 4.90
C SER A 2 -5.64 -13.40 3.58
N GLU A 3 -6.07 -12.60 2.61
CA GLU A 3 -6.29 -13.03 1.23
C GLU A 3 -5.12 -12.54 0.37
N THR A 4 -4.65 -13.39 -0.56
CA THR A 4 -3.60 -13.04 -1.52
C THR A 4 -4.14 -13.16 -2.93
N VAL A 5 -4.03 -12.09 -3.70
CA VAL A 5 -4.43 -12.04 -5.11
C VAL A 5 -3.20 -11.67 -5.94
N ALA A 6 -2.94 -12.43 -7.00
CA ALA A 6 -1.88 -12.14 -7.97
C ALA A 6 -2.51 -11.89 -9.35
N VAL A 7 -2.11 -10.81 -10.01
CA VAL A 7 -2.63 -10.40 -11.32
C VAL A 7 -1.46 -10.35 -12.32
N GLY A 8 -1.62 -10.91 -13.52
CA GLY A 8 -0.58 -10.91 -14.55
C GLY A 8 -0.98 -11.68 -15.81
N LEU A 9 -0.13 -11.60 -16.83
CA LEU A 9 -0.28 -12.40 -18.04
C LEU A 9 0.14 -13.85 -17.79
N LYS A 10 -0.55 -14.80 -18.42
CA LYS A 10 -0.22 -16.23 -18.29
C LYS A 10 1.19 -16.50 -18.81
N GLY A 11 2.03 -17.09 -17.96
CA GLY A 11 3.42 -17.43 -18.30
C GLY A 11 4.44 -16.33 -17.97
N GLU A 12 4.00 -15.17 -17.53
CA GLU A 12 4.84 -14.07 -17.05
C GLU A 12 4.83 -13.99 -15.52
N PRO A 13 5.83 -13.37 -14.88
CA PRO A 13 5.76 -13.06 -13.45
C PRO A 13 4.52 -12.20 -13.13
N ALA A 14 4.03 -12.25 -11.90
CA ALA A 14 2.86 -11.47 -11.47
C ALA A 14 3.13 -9.95 -11.58
N ARG A 15 2.25 -9.22 -12.25
CA ARG A 15 2.32 -7.76 -12.38
C ARG A 15 2.02 -7.09 -11.05
N ASP A 16 0.96 -7.55 -10.39
CA ASP A 16 0.54 -7.08 -9.07
C ASP A 16 0.40 -8.26 -8.13
N VAL A 17 0.76 -8.02 -6.88
CA VAL A 17 0.45 -8.89 -5.75
C VAL A 17 -0.25 -8.05 -4.70
N ILE A 18 -1.42 -8.49 -4.26
CA ILE A 18 -2.27 -7.79 -3.30
C ILE A 18 -2.49 -8.71 -2.11
N PHE A 19 -2.24 -8.17 -0.91
CA PHE A 19 -2.51 -8.81 0.37
C PHE A 19 -3.54 -8.00 1.12
N THR A 20 -4.69 -8.59 1.42
CA THR A 20 -5.72 -7.96 2.25
C THR A 20 -5.66 -8.53 3.65
N TYR A 21 -5.53 -7.65 4.64
CA TYR A 21 -5.44 -7.97 6.05
C TYR A 21 -6.71 -7.54 6.77
N LEU A 22 -7.23 -8.43 7.61
CA LEU A 22 -8.32 -8.16 8.54
C LEU A 22 -7.82 -8.35 9.96
N SER A 23 -8.00 -7.34 10.80
CA SER A 23 -7.78 -7.40 12.24
C SER A 23 -8.63 -8.49 12.91
N GLY A 24 -8.15 -9.02 14.04
CA GLY A 24 -8.84 -10.12 14.74
C GLY A 24 -10.25 -9.78 15.21
N ASP A 25 -10.52 -8.51 15.51
CA ASP A 25 -11.84 -7.99 15.88
C ASP A 25 -12.65 -7.46 14.68
N SER A 26 -12.11 -7.58 13.46
CA SER A 26 -12.69 -7.07 12.21
C SER A 26 -12.97 -5.56 12.19
N SER A 27 -12.40 -4.80 13.13
CA SER A 27 -12.56 -3.34 13.19
C SER A 27 -11.73 -2.62 12.14
N LYS A 28 -10.60 -3.22 11.74
CA LYS A 28 -9.67 -2.73 10.73
C LYS A 28 -9.45 -3.71 9.59
N THR A 29 -9.46 -3.17 8.38
CA THR A 29 -9.18 -3.83 7.12
C THR A 29 -8.28 -2.93 6.28
N PHE A 30 -7.19 -3.48 5.77
CA PHE A 30 -6.36 -2.78 4.79
C PHE A 30 -5.81 -3.74 3.75
N SER A 31 -5.52 -3.20 2.57
CA SER A 31 -4.84 -3.91 1.50
C SER A 31 -3.46 -3.31 1.31
N PHE A 32 -2.46 -4.18 1.27
CA PHE A 32 -1.12 -3.88 0.78
C PHE A 32 -1.03 -4.38 -0.66
N ALA A 33 -0.46 -3.57 -1.55
CA ALA A 33 -0.19 -3.99 -2.92
C ALA A 33 1.27 -3.69 -3.30
N ALA A 34 1.86 -4.60 -4.08
CA ALA A 34 3.11 -4.41 -4.78
C ALA A 34 2.85 -4.55 -6.29
N SER A 35 3.22 -3.54 -7.07
CA SER A 35 2.90 -3.45 -8.49
C SER A 35 4.09 -2.99 -9.33
N ARG A 36 4.27 -3.61 -10.49
CA ARG A 36 5.20 -3.14 -11.54
C ARG A 36 4.62 -2.00 -12.38
N LEU A 37 3.40 -1.53 -12.08
CA LEU A 37 2.81 -0.35 -12.71
C LEU A 37 2.77 0.84 -11.73
N PRO A 38 3.13 2.05 -12.19
CA PRO A 38 2.99 3.26 -11.38
C PRO A 38 1.54 3.50 -10.99
N ALA A 39 1.32 3.91 -9.73
CA ALA A 39 0.02 4.38 -9.28
C ALA A 39 -0.31 5.73 -9.92
N ALA A 40 -1.56 5.89 -10.37
CA ALA A 40 -2.09 7.15 -10.86
C ALA A 40 -3.08 7.72 -9.84
N PHE A 41 -2.73 8.84 -9.21
CA PHE A 41 -3.53 9.49 -8.18
C PHE A 41 -3.31 11.02 -8.22
N PRO A 42 -4.29 11.83 -7.75
CA PRO A 42 -4.16 13.28 -7.71
C PRO A 42 -3.20 13.70 -6.59
N LYS A 43 -1.90 13.82 -6.90
CA LYS A 43 -0.82 14.10 -5.93
C LYS A 43 -1.07 15.35 -5.08
N GLU A 44 -1.78 16.34 -5.61
CA GLU A 44 -2.14 17.58 -4.92
C GLU A 44 -3.07 17.38 -3.70
N MET A 45 -3.74 16.23 -3.62
CA MET A 45 -4.57 15.86 -2.46
C MET A 45 -3.76 15.16 -1.37
N PHE A 46 -2.50 14.79 -1.64
CA PHE A 46 -1.68 13.96 -0.77
C PHE A 46 -0.60 14.80 -0.08
N THR A 47 -0.23 14.37 1.13
CA THR A 47 0.90 14.90 1.87
C THR A 47 2.14 14.05 1.57
N SER A 48 3.25 14.69 1.25
CA SER A 48 4.53 13.99 1.06
C SER A 48 5.07 13.49 2.41
N VAL A 49 5.58 12.26 2.42
CA VAL A 49 6.13 11.56 3.59
C VAL A 49 7.39 10.79 3.20
N ASP A 50 8.19 10.40 4.19
CA ASP A 50 9.32 9.50 4.02
C ASP A 50 8.91 8.08 4.42
N VAL A 51 9.21 7.10 3.57
CA VAL A 51 9.05 5.67 3.84
C VAL A 51 10.43 5.03 3.77
N ASP A 52 11.12 4.99 4.90
CA ASP A 52 12.47 4.44 5.06
C ASP A 52 13.48 4.98 4.02
N GLY A 53 13.43 6.28 3.73
CA GLY A 53 14.27 6.95 2.74
C GLY A 53 13.70 7.03 1.32
N ALA A 54 12.56 6.40 1.05
CA ALA A 54 11.81 6.56 -0.20
C ALA A 54 10.75 7.67 -0.08
N GLU A 55 10.58 8.47 -1.13
CA GLU A 55 9.49 9.45 -1.18
C GLU A 55 8.14 8.74 -1.28
N GLY A 56 7.26 9.01 -0.32
CA GLY A 56 5.88 8.53 -0.28
C GLY A 56 4.87 9.68 -0.30
N PHE A 57 3.62 9.31 -0.54
CA PHE A 57 2.48 10.20 -0.58
C PHE A 57 1.34 9.57 0.23
N VAL A 58 0.87 10.27 1.25
CA VAL A 58 -0.23 9.82 2.11
C VAL A 58 -1.43 10.75 2.01
N PHE A 59 -2.61 10.16 1.90
CA PHE A 59 -3.90 10.83 2.06
C PHE A 59 -4.65 10.13 3.18
N GLU A 60 -5.12 10.91 4.16
CA GLU A 60 -5.89 10.39 5.31
C GLU A 60 -7.18 11.19 5.46
N GLN A 61 -8.28 10.46 5.63
CA GLN A 61 -9.59 10.98 6.00
C GLN A 61 -10.30 9.98 6.93
N PRO A 62 -11.38 10.37 7.62
CA PRO A 62 -12.10 9.44 8.51
C PRO A 62 -12.52 8.16 7.78
N GLY A 63 -11.95 7.02 8.21
CA GLY A 63 -12.26 5.69 7.67
C GLY A 63 -11.47 5.26 6.44
N LEU A 64 -10.58 6.10 5.90
CA LEU A 64 -9.73 5.75 4.76
C LEU A 64 -8.37 6.45 4.82
N THR A 65 -7.33 5.66 4.64
CA THR A 65 -5.97 6.10 4.36
C THR A 65 -5.48 5.42 3.10
N GLU A 66 -4.81 6.20 2.26
CA GLU A 66 -4.08 5.75 1.08
C GLU A 66 -2.63 6.21 1.21
N LEU A 67 -1.70 5.26 1.23
CA LEU A 67 -0.27 5.52 1.21
C LEU A 67 0.31 4.90 -0.07
N PHE A 68 1.08 5.68 -0.83
CA PHE A 68 1.78 5.24 -2.03
C PHE A 68 3.26 5.58 -1.92
N TRP A 69 4.13 4.66 -2.31
CA TRP A 69 5.57 4.91 -2.44
C TRP A 69 6.15 3.98 -3.51
N SER A 70 7.37 4.28 -3.94
CA SER A 70 8.08 3.45 -4.91
C SER A 70 9.47 3.13 -4.37
N ASP A 71 9.88 1.87 -4.47
CA ASP A 71 11.22 1.43 -4.13
C ASP A 71 11.70 0.37 -5.12
N GLU A 72 12.96 0.46 -5.54
CA GLU A 72 13.60 -0.37 -6.57
C GLU A 72 12.76 -0.62 -7.86
N GLY A 73 11.96 0.36 -8.26
CA GLY A 73 11.09 0.28 -9.45
C GLY A 73 9.79 -0.51 -9.25
N ILE A 74 9.50 -0.94 -8.02
CA ILE A 74 8.20 -1.47 -7.60
C ILE A 74 7.41 -0.36 -6.93
N ASN A 75 6.11 -0.31 -7.24
CA ASN A 75 5.18 0.65 -6.67
C ASN A 75 4.37 -0.07 -5.60
N TYR A 76 4.38 0.48 -4.41
CA TYR A 76 3.70 -0.06 -3.27
C TYR A 76 2.52 0.82 -2.87
N SER A 77 1.49 0.20 -2.33
CA SER A 77 0.41 0.94 -1.69
C SER A 77 -0.13 0.25 -0.46
N ILE A 78 -0.64 1.06 0.46
CA ILE A 78 -1.49 0.63 1.57
C ILE A 78 -2.79 1.42 1.48
N VAL A 79 -3.90 0.71 1.38
CA VAL A 79 -5.24 1.32 1.31
C VAL A 79 -6.15 0.66 2.34
N GLY A 80 -6.73 1.44 3.25
CA GLY A 80 -7.64 0.89 4.25
C GLY A 80 -7.93 1.85 5.40
N ASN A 81 -8.60 1.36 6.43
CA ASN A 81 -8.99 2.17 7.58
C ASN A 81 -7.92 2.21 8.69
N LEU A 82 -6.68 2.47 8.28
CA LEU A 82 -5.56 2.80 9.17
C LEU A 82 -5.47 4.32 9.34
N SER A 83 -4.79 4.81 10.38
CA SER A 83 -4.27 6.19 10.36
C SER A 83 -3.03 6.28 9.45
N ALA A 84 -2.63 7.49 9.04
CA ALA A 84 -1.39 7.68 8.28
C ALA A 84 -0.17 7.12 9.02
N GLU A 85 -0.08 7.35 10.32
CA GLU A 85 0.99 6.81 11.18
C GLU A 85 1.02 5.28 11.16
N GLN A 86 -0.15 4.64 11.24
CA GLN A 86 -0.24 3.17 11.17
C GLN A 86 0.14 2.64 9.79
N ALA A 87 -0.27 3.31 8.72
CA ALA A 87 0.12 2.94 7.36
C ALA A 87 1.63 3.05 7.18
N LEU A 88 2.26 4.12 7.69
CA LEU A 88 3.72 4.29 7.67
C LEU A 88 4.44 3.20 8.47
N LEU A 89 3.96 2.88 9.68
CA LEU A 89 4.53 1.79 10.47
C LEU A 89 4.45 0.43 9.75
N VAL A 90 3.35 0.15 9.05
CA VAL A 90 3.23 -1.06 8.23
C VAL A 90 4.21 -1.01 7.06
N ALA A 91 4.32 0.11 6.35
CA ALA A 91 5.25 0.27 5.24
C ALA A 91 6.71 0.05 5.68
N SER A 92 7.14 0.65 6.79
CA SER A 92 8.49 0.48 7.35
C SER A 92 8.77 -0.92 7.93
N SER A 93 7.73 -1.75 8.11
CA SER A 93 7.90 -3.14 8.58
C SER A 93 8.22 -4.12 7.45
N LEU A 94 8.10 -3.67 6.19
CA LEU A 94 8.38 -4.50 5.03
C LEU A 94 9.89 -4.66 4.90
N GLN A 95 10.36 -5.88 5.13
CA GLN A 95 11.74 -6.25 4.83
C GLN A 95 11.82 -6.75 3.38
N PRO A 96 12.87 -6.39 2.63
CA PRO A 96 13.19 -7.00 1.33
C PRO A 96 13.36 -8.53 1.43
#